data_AF-A0A137Q3U2-F1
#
_entry.id   AF-A0A137Q3U2-F1
#
_cell.length_a   1.000
_cell.length_b   1.000
_cell.length_c   1.000
_cell.angle_alpha   90.00
_cell.angle_beta   90.00
_cell.angle_gamma   90.00
#
_symmetry.space_group_name_H-M   'P 1'
#
loop_
_entity.id
_entity.type
_entity.pdbx_description
1 polymer ?
#
loop_
_entity_poly.entity_id
_entity_poly.type
_entity_poly.pdbx_seq_one_letter_code
_entity_poly.pdbx_strand_id
1 'polypeptide(L)'
;YVQYCRLRPKYSDGSKVHPYCGKTCANKDNMKNRTPAMGNQPPQLFVPGANCDFCSVRPKYFDGTKTHPFCSKTCSKNANGHSHELSRKHTTVTRNPTSKAPPGICQAPNCRNAVYTNANGSLGDYCSLAHKTLGETLCLMCLQAPKMTLSHFCSQACIERAEKTGPVLFEVPAGHTTFKSVADQFKASWRHSTHCPPVRRVYKIYSPAPSLAAYEAYKINVESRGQFVSQGRSAGNENRRWHGTRRECHLGDKGHTRLCSSTTCSLCCIIRTSYDLKLFGKKTGWGRFGRGIYTSSTSSKSNDYSQNDCKSKLKAIILNKVVVGKGYKLTHDLTTLTSPPQGYNSVLAEKGGSLNYDELVVYTNDAIRPSFLVMYEP
;
A
#
# COMPACT_ATOMS: atom_id res chain seq x y z
N TYR A 1 43.54 -7.70 -3.67
CA TYR A 1 42.15 -7.49 -3.22
C TYR A 1 41.87 -8.35 -1.99
N VAL A 2 41.00 -7.90 -1.08
CA VAL A 2 40.71 -8.62 0.18
C VAL A 2 39.77 -9.82 -0.08
N GLN A 3 40.13 -11.00 0.44
CA GLN A 3 39.43 -12.28 0.21
C GLN A 3 37.94 -12.25 0.60
N TYR A 4 37.58 -11.41 1.58
CA TYR A 4 36.22 -11.29 2.14
C TYR A 4 35.26 -10.45 1.29
N CYS A 5 35.66 -9.24 0.87
CA CYS A 5 34.75 -8.34 0.14
C CYS A 5 34.99 -8.35 -1.37
N ARG A 6 36.18 -8.79 -1.84
CA ARG A 6 36.66 -8.80 -3.25
C ARG A 6 36.52 -7.49 -4.04
N LEU A 7 36.05 -6.42 -3.41
CA LEU A 7 35.74 -5.13 -4.04
C LEU A 7 36.80 -4.06 -3.79
N ARG A 8 37.66 -4.22 -2.78
CA ARG A 8 38.66 -3.23 -2.39
C ARG A 8 40.02 -3.85 -2.01
N PRO A 9 41.15 -3.15 -2.23
CA PRO A 9 42.46 -3.58 -1.75
C PRO A 9 42.54 -3.56 -0.21
N LYS A 10 43.57 -4.23 0.33
CA LYS A 10 43.84 -4.29 1.78
C LYS A 10 44.09 -2.88 2.31
N TYR A 11 43.58 -2.59 3.51
CA TYR A 11 43.78 -1.29 4.14
C TYR A 11 45.20 -1.22 4.73
N SER A 12 45.93 -0.14 4.47
CA SER A 12 47.20 0.16 5.10
C SER A 12 47.10 1.46 5.88
N ASP A 13 47.61 1.48 7.10
CA ASP A 13 47.69 2.68 7.93
C ASP A 13 49.05 3.39 7.84
N GLY A 14 49.88 3.01 6.86
CA GLY A 14 51.22 3.55 6.66
C GLY A 14 52.32 2.83 7.44
N SER A 15 51.98 2.02 8.45
CA SER A 15 52.95 1.22 9.21
C SER A 15 52.71 -0.29 9.09
N LYS A 16 51.45 -0.68 8.86
CA LYS A 16 51.05 -2.08 8.70
C LYS A 16 49.96 -2.21 7.64
N VAL A 17 50.02 -3.29 6.87
CA VAL A 17 48.95 -3.66 5.93
C VAL A 17 48.03 -4.65 6.64
N HIS A 18 46.78 -4.24 6.86
CA HIS A 18 45.76 -5.05 7.51
C HIS A 18 45.13 -6.03 6.50
N PRO A 19 44.78 -7.25 6.93
CA PRO A 19 44.23 -8.25 6.02
C PRO A 19 42.83 -7.89 5.48
N TYR A 20 42.19 -6.85 6.03
CA TYR A 20 40.85 -6.38 5.69
C TYR A 20 40.86 -4.99 5.04
N CYS A 21 39.81 -4.63 4.30
CA CYS A 21 39.73 -3.32 3.62
C CYS A 21 39.16 -2.21 4.51
N GLY A 22 38.86 -2.49 5.78
CA GLY A 22 38.30 -1.52 6.74
C GLY A 22 37.62 -2.18 7.94
N LYS A 23 37.30 -1.36 8.96
CA LYS A 23 36.75 -1.79 10.27
C LYS A 23 35.49 -2.63 10.15
N THR A 24 34.61 -2.32 9.19
CA THR A 24 33.38 -3.09 8.94
C THR A 24 33.66 -4.52 8.49
N CYS A 25 34.70 -4.74 7.67
CA CYS A 25 35.10 -6.09 7.25
C CYS A 25 35.79 -6.85 8.38
N ALA A 26 36.61 -6.16 9.19
CA ALA A 26 37.25 -6.75 10.37
C ALA A 26 36.21 -7.22 11.42
N ASN A 27 35.16 -6.42 11.66
CA ASN A 27 34.11 -6.76 12.63
C ASN A 27 33.25 -7.96 12.21
N LYS A 28 33.02 -8.13 10.90
CA LYS A 28 32.26 -9.29 10.39
C LYS A 28 33.06 -10.59 10.43
N ASP A 29 34.38 -10.52 10.34
CA ASP A 29 35.27 -11.68 10.49
C ASP A 29 35.33 -12.12 11.97
N ASN A 30 35.45 -11.16 12.89
CA ASN A 30 35.40 -11.42 14.34
C ASN A 30 34.07 -12.04 14.83
N MET A 31 32.98 -11.88 14.08
CA MET A 31 31.70 -12.53 14.38
C MET A 31 31.65 -14.02 14.00
N LYS A 32 32.52 -14.51 13.11
CA LYS A 32 32.56 -15.94 12.72
C LYS A 32 33.40 -16.81 13.64
N ASN A 33 34.38 -16.24 14.36
CA ASN A 33 35.30 -16.97 15.22
C ASN A 33 34.87 -17.03 16.70
N ARG A 34 33.62 -16.71 17.02
CA ARG A 34 33.07 -16.93 18.37
C ARG A 34 32.09 -18.10 18.35
N THR A 35 32.53 -19.23 18.90
CA THR A 35 31.64 -20.26 19.43
C THR A 35 30.72 -19.62 20.50
N PRO A 36 29.40 -19.88 20.49
CA PRO A 36 28.48 -19.16 21.37
C PRO A 36 28.54 -19.71 22.79
N ALA A 37 28.98 -18.88 23.74
CA ALA A 37 28.64 -19.07 25.15
C ALA A 37 27.22 -18.53 25.38
N MET A 38 26.35 -19.40 25.89
CA MET A 38 24.94 -19.15 26.18
C MET A 38 24.73 -17.93 27.08
N GLY A 39 23.80 -17.06 26.68
CA GLY A 39 23.32 -15.89 27.42
C GLY A 39 21.89 -15.53 27.00
N ASN A 40 20.97 -16.45 27.28
CA ASN A 40 19.49 -16.34 27.36
C ASN A 40 18.79 -15.18 26.63
N GLN A 41 18.53 -15.35 25.33
CA GLN A 41 17.23 -15.00 24.76
C GLN A 41 16.26 -16.16 25.03
N PRO A 42 15.02 -15.93 25.47
CA PRO A 42 13.97 -16.90 25.24
C PRO A 42 13.64 -16.93 23.74
N PRO A 43 13.28 -18.08 23.19
CA PRO A 43 12.69 -18.16 21.86
C PRO A 43 11.27 -17.55 21.88
N GLN A 44 10.85 -17.06 20.72
CA GLN A 44 9.46 -17.11 20.24
C GLN A 44 8.43 -16.05 20.71
N LEU A 45 7.49 -15.82 19.78
CA LEU A 45 6.10 -15.38 19.96
C LEU A 45 5.77 -13.89 20.12
N PHE A 46 4.72 -13.50 19.40
CA PHE A 46 4.04 -12.22 19.45
C PHE A 46 3.39 -12.07 20.84
N VAL A 47 4.02 -11.34 21.76
CA VAL A 47 3.46 -11.06 23.09
C VAL A 47 2.78 -9.67 23.09
N PRO A 48 1.48 -9.56 23.40
CA PRO A 48 0.83 -8.27 23.61
C PRO A 48 1.52 -7.47 24.72
N GLY A 49 1.87 -6.21 24.45
CA GLY A 49 2.49 -5.31 25.46
C GLY A 49 4.02 -5.17 25.40
N ALA A 50 4.68 -5.67 24.37
CA ALA A 50 6.14 -5.56 24.17
C ALA A 50 6.63 -4.16 23.74
N ASN A 51 5.73 -3.30 23.25
CA ASN A 51 6.08 -1.96 22.77
C ASN A 51 5.88 -0.91 23.86
N CYS A 52 6.65 0.17 23.78
CA CYS A 52 6.59 1.31 24.69
C CYS A 52 5.15 1.83 24.87
N ASP A 53 4.73 1.98 26.12
CA ASP A 53 3.36 2.37 26.48
C ASP A 53 3.02 3.83 26.10
N PHE A 54 4.03 4.64 25.77
CA PHE A 54 3.84 6.02 25.30
C PHE A 54 3.86 6.14 23.77
N CYS A 55 4.92 5.68 23.11
CA CYS A 55 5.07 5.87 21.66
C CYS A 55 4.53 4.70 20.83
N SER A 56 4.39 3.50 21.41
CA SER A 56 4.00 2.24 20.75
C SER A 56 4.83 1.84 19.51
N VAL A 57 5.89 2.59 19.18
CA VAL A 57 6.73 2.39 17.98
C VAL A 57 7.93 1.49 18.27
N ARG A 58 8.56 1.67 19.44
CA ARG A 58 9.79 0.96 19.81
C ARG A 58 9.51 0.00 20.97
N PRO A 59 10.23 -1.13 21.07
CA PRO A 59 10.14 -2.02 22.22
C PRO A 59 10.40 -1.28 23.54
N LYS A 60 9.81 -1.80 24.62
CA LYS A 60 10.12 -1.37 25.99
C LYS A 60 11.62 -1.47 26.27
N TYR A 61 12.17 -0.48 26.97
CA TYR A 61 13.61 -0.44 27.27
C TYR A 61 13.94 -1.40 28.41
N PHE A 62 14.92 -2.29 28.22
CA PHE A 62 15.45 -3.17 29.27
C PHE A 62 16.79 -2.63 29.74
N ASP A 63 16.93 -2.35 31.04
CA ASP A 63 18.15 -1.76 31.60
C ASP A 63 19.19 -2.78 32.11
N GLY A 64 18.93 -4.08 31.88
CA GLY A 64 19.73 -5.19 32.39
C GLY A 64 19.13 -5.88 33.62
N THR A 65 18.19 -5.23 34.31
CA THR A 65 17.52 -5.79 35.50
C THR A 65 15.99 -5.68 35.45
N LYS A 66 15.45 -4.65 34.78
CA LYS A 66 14.02 -4.38 34.65
C LYS A 66 13.65 -3.91 33.24
N THR A 67 12.49 -4.38 32.76
CA THR A 67 11.86 -3.85 31.55
C THR A 67 11.00 -2.64 31.92
N HIS A 68 11.36 -1.47 31.41
CA HIS A 68 10.65 -0.22 31.64
C HIS A 68 9.42 -0.09 30.74
N PRO A 69 8.32 0.50 31.22
CA PRO A 69 7.12 0.77 30.39
C PRO A 69 7.40 1.56 29.11
N PHE A 70 8.52 2.29 29.07
CA PHE A 70 8.86 3.22 28.00
C PHE A 70 10.15 2.83 27.26
N CYS A 71 10.27 3.18 25.98
CA CYS A 71 11.48 2.91 25.18
C CYS A 71 12.64 3.90 25.43
N SER A 72 12.40 4.98 26.18
CA SER A 72 13.40 6.01 26.48
C SER A 72 13.00 6.87 27.68
N LYS A 73 13.98 7.55 28.29
CA LYS A 73 13.74 8.57 29.33
C LYS A 73 12.83 9.71 28.83
N THR A 74 12.92 10.08 27.56
CA THR A 74 12.05 11.08 26.92
C THR A 74 10.60 10.62 26.88
N CYS A 75 10.35 9.38 26.48
CA CYS A 75 8.99 8.80 26.48
C CYS A 75 8.42 8.70 27.91
N SER A 76 9.27 8.38 28.89
CA SER A 76 8.86 8.34 30.31
C SER A 76 8.47 9.73 30.85
N LYS A 77 9.25 10.77 30.56
CA LYS A 77 8.94 12.14 30.99
C LYS A 77 7.67 12.67 30.35
N ASN A 78 7.48 12.42 29.05
CA ASN A 78 6.29 12.90 28.34
C ASN A 78 5.01 12.15 28.76
N ALA A 79 5.13 10.90 29.20
CA ALA A 79 4.00 10.16 29.78
C ALA A 79 3.57 10.70 31.16
N ASN A 80 4.54 11.13 31.98
CA ASN A 80 4.29 11.62 33.35
C ASN A 80 3.98 13.13 33.42
N GLY A 81 4.20 13.89 32.35
CA GLY A 81 3.91 15.33 32.29
C GLY A 81 2.43 15.71 32.11
N HIS A 82 1.53 14.73 31.97
CA HIS A 82 0.10 14.95 31.71
C HIS A 82 -0.83 14.62 32.90
N SER A 83 -0.30 14.26 34.07
CA SER A 83 -1.12 13.85 35.23
C SER A 83 -1.77 15.00 36.01
N HIS A 84 -1.58 16.27 35.62
CA HIS A 84 -2.06 17.40 36.43
C HIS A 84 -3.17 18.28 35.83
N GLU A 85 -3.80 17.90 34.72
CA GLU A 85 -4.86 18.74 34.14
C GLU A 85 -6.02 18.00 33.43
N LEU A 86 -6.56 16.96 34.08
CA LEU A 86 -7.81 16.31 33.64
C LEU A 86 -8.79 16.18 34.80
N SER A 87 -9.40 17.30 35.17
CA SER A 87 -10.75 17.30 35.74
C SER A 87 -11.55 18.45 35.15
N ARG A 88 -12.10 18.23 33.94
CA ARG A 88 -13.27 18.95 33.43
C ARG A 88 -13.94 18.13 32.32
N LYS A 89 -15.06 17.51 32.72
CA LYS A 89 -16.19 16.96 31.96
C LYS A 89 -15.96 16.75 30.45
N HIS A 90 -15.76 15.48 30.09
CA HIS A 90 -15.90 14.97 28.73
C HIS A 90 -17.37 15.06 28.28
N THR A 91 -17.69 16.03 27.43
CA THR A 91 -18.80 15.89 26.47
C THR A 91 -18.25 15.21 25.22
N THR A 92 -18.69 13.98 24.98
CA THR A 92 -18.42 13.22 23.77
C THR A 92 -19.09 13.89 22.58
N VAL A 93 -18.33 14.72 21.86
CA VAL A 93 -18.71 15.18 20.52
C VAL A 93 -18.04 14.27 19.50
N THR A 94 -18.83 13.35 18.96
CA THR A 94 -18.52 12.55 17.77
C THR A 94 -18.34 13.47 16.57
N ARG A 95 -17.10 13.91 16.29
CA ARG A 95 -16.78 14.59 15.02
C ARG A 95 -16.51 13.55 13.94
N ASN A 96 -17.09 13.77 12.77
CA ASN A 96 -16.75 13.05 11.55
C ASN A 96 -15.24 13.15 11.28
N PRO A 97 -14.52 12.04 11.05
CA PRO A 97 -13.05 12.02 10.91
C PRO A 97 -12.47 12.75 9.69
N THR A 98 -13.33 13.34 8.85
CA THR A 98 -12.94 13.91 7.54
C THR A 98 -12.82 15.43 7.52
N SER A 99 -13.11 16.13 8.63
CA SER A 99 -12.91 17.59 8.69
C SER A 99 -11.44 17.91 8.96
N LYS A 100 -10.72 18.39 7.94
CA LYS A 100 -9.40 19.01 8.13
C LYS A 100 -9.48 20.05 9.25
N ALA A 101 -8.46 20.09 10.10
CA ALA A 101 -8.35 21.13 11.12
C ALA A 101 -8.36 22.53 10.47
N PRO A 102 -8.85 23.57 11.17
CA PRO A 102 -8.74 24.95 10.70
C PRO A 102 -7.29 25.31 10.34
N PRO A 103 -7.07 26.25 9.39
CA PRO A 103 -5.73 26.74 9.08
C PRO A 103 -4.96 27.14 10.33
N GLY A 104 -3.69 26.72 10.44
CA GLY A 104 -2.84 27.01 11.60
C GLY A 104 -2.98 26.06 12.80
N ILE A 105 -3.92 25.10 12.77
CA ILE A 105 -4.07 24.08 13.82
C ILE A 105 -3.52 22.74 13.35
N CYS A 106 -2.81 22.04 14.25
CA CYS A 106 -2.21 20.74 13.97
C CYS A 106 -3.23 19.73 13.44
N GLN A 107 -2.91 19.07 12.34
CA GLN A 107 -3.77 18.06 11.71
C GLN A 107 -3.72 16.68 12.38
N ALA A 108 -2.93 16.50 13.45
CA ALA A 108 -2.92 15.24 14.19
C ALA A 108 -4.25 15.03 14.94
N PRO A 109 -4.76 13.79 14.99
CA PRO A 109 -6.01 13.50 15.68
C PRO A 109 -5.94 13.94 17.14
N ASN A 110 -7.00 14.61 17.59
CA ASN A 110 -7.16 15.13 18.96
C ASN A 110 -6.12 16.18 19.40
N CYS A 111 -5.35 16.76 18.48
CA CYS A 111 -4.45 17.87 18.78
C CYS A 111 -5.11 19.23 18.47
N ARG A 112 -4.89 20.23 19.34
CA ARG A 112 -5.34 21.62 19.15
C ARG A 112 -4.21 22.64 19.14
N ASN A 113 -2.96 22.18 19.17
CA ASN A 113 -1.80 23.05 19.18
C ASN A 113 -1.63 23.77 17.84
N ALA A 114 -1.08 24.97 17.89
CA ALA A 114 -0.67 25.70 16.69
C ALA A 114 0.41 24.90 15.93
N VAL A 115 0.36 24.96 14.59
CA VAL A 115 1.37 24.34 13.74
C VAL A 115 2.71 25.04 13.83
N TYR A 116 3.78 24.32 13.46
CA TYR A 116 5.10 24.93 13.35
C TYR A 116 5.11 25.98 12.21
N THR A 117 5.75 27.12 12.44
CA THR A 117 6.00 28.14 11.42
C THR A 117 7.40 27.91 10.85
N ASN A 118 7.49 27.67 9.55
CA ASN A 118 8.76 27.47 8.85
C ASN A 118 9.56 28.77 8.80
N ALA A 119 10.88 28.67 8.58
CA ALA A 119 11.78 29.83 8.50
C ALA A 119 11.38 30.88 7.45
N ASN A 120 10.62 30.48 6.41
CA ASN A 120 10.09 31.36 5.38
C ASN A 120 8.71 31.96 5.71
N GLY A 121 8.24 31.85 6.96
CA GLY A 121 6.94 32.34 7.41
C GLY A 121 5.73 31.47 7.01
N SER A 122 5.95 30.38 6.26
CA SER A 122 4.86 29.45 5.90
C SER A 122 4.46 28.56 7.08
N LEU A 123 3.16 28.31 7.24
CA LEU A 123 2.65 27.39 8.25
C LEU A 123 2.78 25.93 7.78
N GLY A 124 3.29 25.06 8.64
CA GLY A 124 3.28 23.61 8.42
C GLY A 124 1.91 22.99 8.72
N ASP A 125 1.80 21.67 8.52
CA ASP A 125 0.56 20.92 8.81
C ASP A 125 0.49 20.38 10.26
N TYR A 126 1.63 20.33 10.96
CA TYR A 126 1.77 19.69 12.26
C TYR A 126 2.58 20.54 13.24
N CYS A 127 2.28 20.42 14.53
CA CYS A 127 3.00 21.12 15.60
C CYS A 127 4.31 20.42 16.01
N SER A 128 4.55 19.18 15.56
CA SER A 128 5.75 18.41 15.88
C SER A 128 6.04 17.32 14.85
N LEU A 129 7.28 16.83 14.83
CA LEU A 129 7.67 15.68 13.99
C LEU A 129 6.92 14.39 14.36
N ALA A 130 6.60 14.20 15.65
CA ALA A 130 5.83 13.05 16.10
C ALA A 130 4.40 13.08 15.52
N HIS A 131 3.76 14.25 15.52
CA HIS A 131 2.43 14.44 14.93
C HIS A 131 2.42 14.31 13.42
N LYS A 132 3.49 14.79 12.76
CA LYS A 132 3.70 14.54 11.33
C LYS A 132 3.79 13.04 11.04
N THR A 133 4.66 12.32 11.75
CA THR A 133 4.83 10.88 11.58
C THR A 133 3.53 10.11 11.82
N LEU A 134 2.76 10.51 12.84
CA LEU A 134 1.44 9.95 13.10
C LEU A 134 0.50 10.19 11.92
N GLY A 135 0.38 11.43 11.45
CA GLY A 135 -0.43 11.80 10.29
C GLY A 135 -0.09 11.01 9.01
N GLU A 136 1.21 10.79 8.78
CA GLU A 136 1.73 10.03 7.64
C GLU A 136 1.42 8.52 7.72
N THR A 137 1.04 8.02 8.90
CA THR A 137 0.86 6.59 9.17
C THR A 137 -0.49 6.24 9.79
N LEU A 138 -1.48 7.14 9.80
CA LEU A 138 -2.79 6.88 10.39
C LEU A 138 -3.49 5.62 9.85
N CYS A 139 -4.11 4.87 10.75
CA CYS A 139 -5.06 3.82 10.43
C CYS A 139 -6.21 4.37 9.58
N LEU A 140 -6.43 3.80 8.39
CA LEU A 140 -7.44 4.29 7.45
C LEU A 140 -8.89 4.08 7.92
N MET A 141 -9.11 3.25 8.95
CA MET A 141 -10.44 3.04 9.55
C MET A 141 -10.77 4.09 10.62
N CYS A 142 -9.93 4.24 11.64
CA CYS A 142 -10.24 5.11 12.78
C CYS A 142 -9.64 6.51 12.66
N LEU A 143 -8.58 6.69 11.86
CA LEU A 143 -7.79 7.91 11.76
C LEU A 143 -7.27 8.43 13.13
N GLN A 144 -7.12 7.56 14.12
CA GLN A 144 -6.66 7.92 15.47
C GLN A 144 -5.24 7.44 15.78
N ALA A 145 -4.91 6.21 15.38
CA ALA A 145 -3.68 5.52 15.75
C ALA A 145 -2.85 5.16 14.52
N PRO A 146 -1.53 4.96 14.65
CA PRO A 146 -0.69 4.54 13.52
C PRO A 146 -1.08 3.13 13.05
N LYS A 147 -0.97 2.89 11.75
CA LYS A 147 -1.19 1.60 11.11
C LYS A 147 -0.07 0.62 11.48
N MET A 148 -0.38 -0.67 11.48
CA MET A 148 0.64 -1.72 11.59
C MET A 148 1.51 -1.77 10.32
N THR A 149 2.74 -2.29 10.42
CA THR A 149 3.74 -2.31 9.34
C THR A 149 3.19 -2.84 8.02
N LEU A 150 2.51 -3.99 8.05
CA LEU A 150 1.98 -4.68 6.87
C LEU A 150 0.47 -4.48 6.68
N SER A 151 -0.12 -3.51 7.37
CA SER A 151 -1.55 -3.22 7.31
C SER A 151 -1.81 -1.73 7.00
N HIS A 152 -3.04 -1.45 6.61
CA HIS A 152 -3.58 -0.09 6.57
C HIS A 152 -4.35 0.28 7.85
N PHE A 153 -4.37 -0.63 8.83
CA PHE A 153 -5.15 -0.52 10.05
C PHE A 153 -4.27 -0.68 11.30
N CYS A 154 -4.69 -0.11 12.42
CA CYS A 154 -3.95 -0.15 13.68
C CYS A 154 -4.20 -1.43 14.51
N SER A 155 -5.27 -2.17 14.23
CA SER A 155 -5.67 -3.33 15.03
C SER A 155 -6.58 -4.27 14.24
N GLN A 156 -6.73 -5.51 14.74
CA GLN A 156 -7.66 -6.49 14.22
C GLN A 156 -9.11 -5.99 14.24
N ALA A 157 -9.54 -5.31 15.31
CA ALA A 157 -10.87 -4.70 15.38
C ALA A 157 -11.12 -3.67 14.26
N CYS A 158 -10.10 -2.91 13.83
CA CYS A 158 -10.24 -2.00 12.69
C CYS A 158 -10.30 -2.75 11.35
N ILE A 159 -9.64 -3.90 11.23
CA ILE A 159 -9.71 -4.78 10.05
C ILE A 159 -11.12 -5.36 9.93
N GLU A 160 -11.63 -5.96 10.99
CA GLU A 160 -12.97 -6.58 11.03
C GLU A 160 -14.07 -5.55 10.77
N ARG A 161 -13.92 -4.34 11.32
CA ARG A 161 -14.84 -3.22 11.02
C ARG A 161 -14.80 -2.85 9.54
N ALA A 162 -13.61 -2.86 8.91
CA ALA A 162 -13.48 -2.57 7.49
C ALA A 162 -14.15 -3.65 6.63
N GLU A 163 -13.96 -4.90 7.02
CA GLU A 163 -14.61 -6.08 6.40
C GLU A 163 -16.12 -6.01 6.47
N LYS A 164 -16.66 -5.69 7.66
CA LYS A 164 -18.11 -5.56 7.86
C LYS A 164 -18.73 -4.39 7.09
N THR A 165 -17.94 -3.35 6.79
CA THR A 165 -18.43 -2.14 6.11
C THR A 165 -18.33 -2.23 4.58
N GLY A 166 -17.62 -3.23 4.05
CA GLY A 166 -17.45 -3.41 2.59
C GLY A 166 -18.78 -3.62 1.85
N PRO A 167 -18.94 -3.11 0.61
CA PRO A 167 -17.96 -2.40 -0.19
C PRO A 167 -17.85 -0.91 0.18
N VAL A 168 -16.66 -0.45 0.55
CA VAL A 168 -16.44 0.94 1.03
C VAL A 168 -15.12 1.53 0.51
N LEU A 169 -15.11 2.87 0.38
CA LEU A 169 -13.92 3.67 0.10
C LEU A 169 -13.44 4.38 1.36
N PHE A 170 -12.20 4.08 1.79
CA PHE A 170 -11.51 4.89 2.79
C PHE A 170 -10.63 5.92 2.08
N GLU A 171 -10.93 7.20 2.27
CA GLU A 171 -10.07 8.27 1.76
C GLU A 171 -8.69 8.16 2.42
N VAL A 172 -7.65 8.13 1.59
CA VAL A 172 -6.26 8.12 2.06
C VAL A 172 -5.82 9.59 2.16
N PRO A 173 -5.45 10.10 3.35
CA PRO A 173 -5.03 11.48 3.50
C PRO A 173 -3.84 11.82 2.57
N ALA A 174 -3.80 13.04 2.03
CA ALA A 174 -2.76 13.43 1.05
C ALA A 174 -1.32 13.31 1.59
N GLY A 175 -1.12 13.58 2.89
CA GLY A 175 0.17 13.39 3.56
C GLY A 175 0.49 11.94 3.92
N HIS A 176 -0.43 11.00 3.75
CA HIS A 176 -0.26 9.63 4.20
C HIS A 176 0.71 8.84 3.30
N THR A 177 1.56 7.99 3.89
CA THR A 177 2.54 7.15 3.17
C THR A 177 1.90 6.28 2.08
N THR A 178 0.72 5.70 2.32
CA THR A 178 -0.07 4.99 1.30
C THR A 178 -0.43 5.88 0.10
N PHE A 179 -0.81 7.15 0.31
CA PHE A 179 -1.12 8.08 -0.80
C PHE A 179 0.12 8.25 -1.65
N LYS A 180 1.24 8.60 -1.02
CA LYS A 180 2.53 8.77 -1.70
C LYS A 180 2.92 7.52 -2.48
N SER A 181 2.84 6.34 -1.86
CA SER A 181 3.17 5.07 -2.52
C SER A 181 2.34 4.81 -3.78
N VAL A 182 1.02 5.06 -3.74
CA VAL A 182 0.12 4.83 -4.88
C VAL A 182 0.32 5.89 -5.96
N ALA A 183 0.50 7.16 -5.59
CA ALA A 183 0.77 8.24 -6.53
C ALA A 183 2.14 8.07 -7.22
N ASP A 184 3.17 7.66 -6.49
CA ASP A 184 4.50 7.36 -7.05
C ASP A 184 4.42 6.17 -8.02
N GLN A 185 3.64 5.13 -7.70
CA GLN A 185 3.38 4.02 -8.63
C GLN A 185 2.71 4.52 -9.92
N PHE A 186 1.67 5.36 -9.79
CA PHE A 186 0.96 5.93 -10.95
C PHE A 186 1.92 6.71 -11.85
N LYS A 187 2.77 7.56 -11.26
CA LYS A 187 3.77 8.36 -11.97
C LYS A 187 4.85 7.50 -12.61
N ALA A 188 5.42 6.56 -11.86
CA ALA A 188 6.50 5.68 -12.35
C ALA A 188 6.04 4.74 -13.48
N SER A 189 4.74 4.43 -13.53
CA SER A 189 4.15 3.64 -14.60
C SER A 189 3.51 4.46 -15.74
N TRP A 190 3.63 5.80 -15.71
CA TRP A 190 3.17 6.63 -16.82
C TRP A 190 4.22 6.61 -17.92
N ARG A 191 3.99 5.84 -18.99
CA ARG A 191 5.02 5.53 -20.00
C ARG A 191 4.68 6.06 -21.40
N HIS A 192 3.52 6.66 -21.60
CA HIS A 192 3.27 7.45 -22.80
C HIS A 192 4.08 8.74 -22.73
N SER A 193 4.44 9.31 -23.89
CA SER A 193 5.21 10.56 -24.00
C SER A 193 4.41 11.82 -23.60
N THR A 194 3.22 11.66 -23.03
CA THR A 194 2.39 12.75 -22.52
C THR A 194 2.78 13.14 -21.10
N HIS A 195 2.42 14.36 -20.69
CA HIS A 195 2.60 14.80 -19.31
C HIS A 195 1.84 13.87 -18.35
N CYS A 196 2.51 13.38 -17.31
CA CYS A 196 1.86 12.59 -16.27
C CYS A 196 1.00 13.51 -15.39
N PRO A 197 -0.33 13.34 -15.37
CA PRO A 197 -1.20 14.21 -14.61
C PRO A 197 -1.00 14.06 -13.09
N PRO A 198 -1.21 15.13 -12.30
CA PRO A 198 -1.11 15.06 -10.86
C PRO A 198 -2.26 14.23 -10.26
N VAL A 199 -1.89 13.33 -9.34
CA VAL A 199 -2.85 12.60 -8.50
C VAL A 199 -3.39 13.55 -7.43
N ARG A 200 -4.72 13.67 -7.36
CA ARG A 200 -5.41 14.56 -6.42
C ARG A 200 -6.02 13.81 -5.24
N ARG A 201 -6.51 12.58 -5.44
CA ARG A 201 -7.07 11.75 -4.36
C ARG A 201 -6.71 10.28 -4.55
N VAL A 202 -6.56 9.57 -3.44
CA VAL A 202 -6.41 8.12 -3.40
C VAL A 202 -7.41 7.59 -2.37
N TYR A 203 -8.13 6.54 -2.75
CA TYR A 203 -9.03 5.82 -1.85
C TYR A 203 -8.58 4.37 -1.74
N LYS A 204 -8.52 3.84 -0.53
CA LYS A 204 -8.38 2.40 -0.31
C LYS A 204 -9.75 1.76 -0.49
N ILE A 205 -9.82 0.79 -1.40
CA ILE A 205 -11.04 0.00 -1.65
C ILE A 205 -11.04 -1.19 -0.70
N TYR A 206 -12.13 -1.35 0.05
CA TYR A 206 -12.39 -2.55 0.84
C TYR A 206 -13.55 -3.32 0.22
N SER A 207 -13.25 -4.51 -0.29
CA SER A 207 -14.19 -5.39 -0.97
C SER A 207 -15.10 -6.11 0.04
N PRO A 208 -16.29 -6.60 -0.35
CA PRO A 208 -17.10 -7.46 0.49
C PRO A 208 -16.35 -8.74 0.88
N ALA A 209 -16.59 -9.25 2.09
CA ALA A 209 -15.88 -10.41 2.64
C ALA A 209 -15.92 -11.67 1.72
N PRO A 210 -17.06 -12.05 1.08
CA PRO A 210 -17.08 -13.20 0.20
C PRO A 210 -16.17 -13.06 -1.02
N SER A 211 -16.11 -11.87 -1.63
CA SER A 211 -15.23 -11.59 -2.78
C SER A 211 -13.76 -11.64 -2.37
N LEU A 212 -13.44 -11.17 -1.16
CA LEU A 212 -12.09 -11.28 -0.62
C LEU A 212 -11.69 -12.73 -0.36
N ALA A 213 -12.58 -13.52 0.24
CA ALA A 213 -12.32 -14.94 0.51
C ALA A 213 -12.08 -15.74 -0.78
N ALA A 214 -12.89 -15.53 -1.83
CA ALA A 214 -12.70 -16.18 -3.12
C ALA A 214 -11.34 -15.83 -3.76
N TYR A 215 -10.96 -14.54 -3.72
CA TYR A 215 -9.65 -14.08 -4.20
C TYR A 215 -8.48 -14.73 -3.44
N GLU A 216 -8.55 -14.77 -2.11
CA GLU A 216 -7.50 -15.36 -1.27
C GLU A 216 -7.41 -16.89 -1.47
N ALA A 217 -8.54 -17.59 -1.60
CA ALA A 217 -8.57 -19.01 -1.93
C ALA A 217 -7.94 -19.29 -3.30
N TYR A 218 -8.25 -18.49 -4.32
CA TYR A 218 -7.62 -18.60 -5.63
C TYR A 218 -6.10 -18.37 -5.56
N LYS A 219 -5.66 -17.34 -4.83
CA LYS A 219 -4.23 -17.05 -4.63
C LYS A 219 -3.49 -18.21 -3.96
N ILE A 220 -4.08 -18.81 -2.91
CA ILE A 220 -3.51 -19.98 -2.21
C ILE A 220 -3.39 -21.17 -3.17
N ASN A 221 -4.41 -21.44 -3.99
CA ASN A 221 -4.38 -22.53 -4.95
C ASN A 221 -3.35 -22.31 -6.09
N VAL A 222 -3.14 -21.07 -6.53
CA VAL A 222 -2.09 -20.74 -7.50
C VAL A 222 -0.71 -20.87 -6.87
N GLU A 223 -0.55 -20.43 -5.62
CA GLU A 223 0.70 -20.57 -4.88
C GLU A 223 1.08 -22.04 -4.64
N SER A 224 0.12 -22.90 -4.26
CA SER A 224 0.40 -24.31 -3.99
C SER A 224 0.92 -25.06 -5.23
N ARG A 225 0.48 -24.67 -6.43
CA ARG A 225 0.92 -25.24 -7.70
C ARG A 225 2.20 -24.62 -8.24
N GLY A 226 2.40 -23.31 -8.01
CA GLY A 226 3.46 -22.54 -8.65
C GLY A 226 4.66 -22.23 -7.76
N GLN A 227 4.53 -22.35 -6.43
CA GLN A 227 5.57 -22.11 -5.43
C GLN A 227 6.32 -20.79 -5.68
N PHE A 228 5.60 -19.68 -5.80
CA PHE A 228 6.20 -18.39 -6.17
C PHE A 228 6.95 -17.74 -5.01
N VAL A 229 6.57 -18.03 -3.76
CA VAL A 229 7.28 -17.51 -2.57
C VAL A 229 8.70 -18.05 -2.48
N SER A 230 8.90 -19.34 -2.75
CA SER A 230 10.26 -19.94 -2.77
C SER A 230 11.13 -19.38 -3.90
N GLN A 231 10.51 -18.81 -4.94
CA GLN A 231 11.18 -18.11 -6.04
C GLN A 231 11.41 -16.61 -5.74
N GLY A 232 11.19 -16.15 -4.50
CA GLY A 232 11.41 -14.75 -4.10
C GLY A 232 10.32 -13.78 -4.58
N ARG A 233 9.12 -14.28 -4.90
CA ARG A 233 7.97 -13.48 -5.36
C ARG A 233 6.88 -13.44 -4.29
N SER A 234 5.89 -12.59 -4.49
CA SER A 234 4.66 -12.62 -3.70
C SER A 234 3.90 -13.93 -3.93
N ALA A 235 3.14 -14.38 -2.91
CA ALA A 235 2.28 -15.54 -3.02
C ALA A 235 1.31 -15.42 -4.21
N GLY A 236 1.19 -16.48 -5.01
CA GLY A 236 0.42 -16.53 -6.25
C GLY A 236 0.99 -15.63 -7.36
N ASN A 237 2.21 -15.12 -7.19
CA ASN A 237 2.76 -14.04 -8.01
C ASN A 237 1.78 -12.85 -8.10
N GLU A 238 1.24 -12.44 -6.95
CA GLU A 238 0.35 -11.27 -6.85
C GLU A 238 1.06 -10.00 -7.27
N ASN A 239 0.54 -9.31 -8.28
CA ASN A 239 1.07 -8.05 -8.78
C ASN A 239 0.01 -6.96 -8.81
N ARG A 240 0.46 -5.70 -8.74
CA ARG A 240 -0.43 -4.56 -8.92
C ARG A 240 -0.57 -4.19 -10.40
N ARG A 241 -1.79 -3.93 -10.86
CA ARG A 241 -2.08 -3.55 -12.25
C ARG A 241 -3.19 -2.51 -12.35
N TRP A 242 -3.05 -1.60 -13.30
CA TRP A 242 -3.99 -0.54 -13.61
C TRP A 242 -5.14 -1.04 -14.46
N HIS A 243 -6.31 -0.47 -14.23
CA HIS A 243 -7.51 -0.66 -15.03
C HIS A 243 -8.25 0.67 -15.13
N GLY A 244 -8.41 1.19 -16.36
CA GLY A 244 -9.30 2.31 -16.64
C GLY A 244 -10.66 1.81 -17.04
N THR A 245 -11.70 2.52 -16.63
CA THR A 245 -13.08 2.14 -16.90
C THR A 245 -13.98 3.38 -16.96
N ARG A 246 -15.25 3.16 -17.31
CA ARG A 246 -16.27 4.21 -17.41
C ARG A 246 -16.83 4.56 -16.03
N ARG A 247 -16.95 5.86 -15.75
CA ARG A 247 -17.53 6.44 -14.54
C ARG A 247 -18.69 7.36 -14.90
N GLU A 248 -19.89 7.02 -14.46
CA GLU A 248 -21.11 7.80 -14.74
C GLU A 248 -21.46 8.81 -13.64
N CYS A 249 -20.85 8.68 -12.47
CA CYS A 249 -21.20 9.45 -11.27
C CYS A 249 -19.99 10.19 -10.70
N HIS A 250 -20.18 10.94 -9.62
CA HIS A 250 -19.11 11.71 -8.97
C HIS A 250 -18.26 10.91 -7.98
N LEU A 251 -18.33 9.58 -7.98
CA LEU A 251 -17.54 8.75 -7.05
C LEU A 251 -16.05 9.10 -7.13
N GLY A 252 -15.44 9.39 -5.97
CA GLY A 252 -14.05 9.80 -5.83
C GLY A 252 -13.82 11.32 -5.89
N ASP A 253 -14.82 12.11 -6.26
CA ASP A 253 -14.75 13.56 -6.11
C ASP A 253 -14.80 13.93 -4.61
N LYS A 254 -14.43 15.17 -4.26
CA LYS A 254 -14.40 15.62 -2.87
C LYS A 254 -15.78 15.41 -2.22
N GLY A 255 -15.83 14.68 -1.10
CA GLY A 255 -17.08 14.36 -0.40
C GLY A 255 -17.95 13.27 -1.03
N HIS A 256 -17.55 12.70 -2.17
CA HIS A 256 -18.34 11.71 -2.91
C HIS A 256 -17.73 10.31 -2.79
N THR A 257 -18.00 9.62 -1.69
CA THR A 257 -17.47 8.26 -1.41
C THR A 257 -18.50 7.15 -1.53
N ARG A 258 -19.77 7.49 -1.72
CA ARG A 258 -20.88 6.52 -1.84
C ARG A 258 -21.01 6.02 -3.28
N LEU A 259 -21.02 4.70 -3.46
CA LEU A 259 -21.29 4.07 -4.75
C LEU A 259 -22.71 4.41 -5.22
N CYS A 260 -22.88 4.76 -6.50
CA CYS A 260 -24.21 4.88 -7.09
C CYS A 260 -24.86 3.49 -7.25
N SER A 261 -26.18 3.43 -7.44
CA SER A 261 -26.93 2.19 -7.70
C SER A 261 -26.98 1.78 -9.17
N SER A 262 -26.55 2.66 -10.09
CA SER A 262 -26.50 2.36 -11.53
C SER A 262 -25.74 1.06 -11.82
N THR A 263 -26.36 0.18 -12.60
CA THR A 263 -25.79 -1.07 -13.11
C THR A 263 -24.91 -0.85 -14.34
N THR A 264 -25.00 0.31 -14.99
CA THR A 264 -24.20 0.70 -16.16
C THR A 264 -22.92 1.46 -15.76
N CYS A 265 -22.83 1.95 -14.52
CA CYS A 265 -21.62 2.59 -13.99
C CYS A 265 -20.54 1.55 -13.68
N SER A 266 -19.70 1.25 -14.68
CA SER A 266 -18.65 0.21 -14.59
C SER A 266 -17.74 0.38 -13.38
N LEU A 267 -17.31 1.61 -13.07
CA LEU A 267 -16.49 1.90 -11.88
C LEU A 267 -17.18 1.46 -10.58
N CYS A 268 -18.42 1.87 -10.36
CA CYS A 268 -19.16 1.51 -9.14
C CYS A 268 -19.44 0.01 -9.08
N CYS A 269 -19.77 -0.63 -10.21
CA CYS A 269 -19.97 -2.08 -10.27
C CYS A 269 -18.71 -2.86 -9.92
N ILE A 270 -17.55 -2.50 -10.50
CA ILE A 270 -16.27 -3.13 -10.17
C ILE A 270 -15.94 -2.98 -8.68
N ILE A 271 -16.15 -1.80 -8.09
CA ILE A 271 -15.88 -1.59 -6.66
C ILE A 271 -16.86 -2.39 -5.78
N ARG A 272 -18.13 -2.49 -6.19
CA ARG A 272 -19.20 -3.15 -5.41
C ARG A 272 -19.05 -4.66 -5.39
N THR A 273 -18.80 -5.27 -6.54
CA THR A 273 -18.89 -6.73 -6.73
C THR A 273 -17.64 -7.35 -7.35
N SER A 274 -16.53 -6.60 -7.44
CA SER A 274 -15.36 -6.98 -8.24
C SER A 274 -15.67 -7.10 -9.75
N TYR A 275 -14.71 -7.64 -10.49
CA TYR A 275 -14.81 -7.86 -11.92
C TYR A 275 -15.70 -9.06 -12.24
N ASP A 276 -16.42 -8.99 -13.36
CA ASP A 276 -17.21 -10.09 -13.88
C ASP A 276 -16.96 -10.30 -15.38
N LEU A 277 -16.41 -11.46 -15.74
CA LEU A 277 -16.19 -11.88 -17.12
C LEU A 277 -17.47 -11.95 -17.95
N LYS A 278 -18.66 -12.04 -17.35
CA LYS A 278 -19.94 -11.91 -18.07
C LYS A 278 -20.13 -10.51 -18.67
N LEU A 279 -19.36 -9.52 -18.21
CA LEU A 279 -19.38 -8.14 -18.73
C LEU A 279 -18.31 -7.88 -19.80
N PHE A 280 -17.46 -8.87 -20.12
CA PHE A 280 -16.48 -8.74 -21.19
C PHE A 280 -17.17 -8.37 -22.52
N GLY A 281 -16.50 -7.54 -23.33
CA GLY A 281 -16.96 -7.19 -24.67
C GLY A 281 -18.16 -6.23 -24.72
N LYS A 282 -18.80 -5.86 -23.60
CA LYS A 282 -19.96 -4.96 -23.62
C LYS A 282 -19.68 -3.58 -24.23
N LYS A 283 -18.43 -3.11 -24.20
CA LYS A 283 -18.03 -1.82 -24.80
C LYS A 283 -17.43 -1.98 -26.20
N THR A 284 -16.57 -2.97 -26.41
CA THR A 284 -15.74 -3.10 -27.61
C THR A 284 -16.11 -4.29 -28.50
N GLY A 285 -16.96 -5.19 -28.03
CA GLY A 285 -17.29 -6.47 -28.70
C GLY A 285 -16.14 -7.48 -28.77
N TRP A 286 -14.91 -7.06 -28.44
CA TRP A 286 -13.69 -7.82 -28.71
C TRP A 286 -12.55 -7.45 -27.75
N GLY A 287 -11.55 -8.33 -27.64
CA GLY A 287 -10.27 -8.10 -26.97
C GLY A 287 -9.15 -8.93 -27.61
N ARG A 288 -7.92 -8.39 -27.61
CA ARG A 288 -6.73 -8.99 -28.27
C ARG A 288 -6.45 -10.43 -27.85
N PHE A 289 -6.82 -10.80 -26.63
CA PHE A 289 -6.61 -12.12 -26.04
C PHE A 289 -7.93 -12.74 -25.58
N GLY A 290 -9.01 -12.47 -26.33
CA GLY A 290 -10.34 -13.01 -26.11
C GLY A 290 -11.00 -12.61 -24.79
N ARG A 291 -11.91 -13.45 -24.29
CA ARG A 291 -12.80 -13.17 -23.15
C ARG A 291 -12.05 -13.23 -21.82
N GLY A 292 -11.42 -12.12 -21.45
CA GLY A 292 -10.66 -11.96 -20.21
C GLY A 292 -10.87 -10.62 -19.52
N ILE A 293 -10.27 -10.46 -18.34
CA ILE A 293 -10.18 -9.19 -17.61
C ILE A 293 -8.81 -8.58 -17.90
N TYR A 294 -8.83 -7.40 -18.52
CA TYR A 294 -7.64 -6.72 -19.03
C TYR A 294 -7.14 -5.67 -18.06
N THR A 295 -5.85 -5.73 -17.76
CA THR A 295 -5.14 -4.75 -16.92
C THR A 295 -3.76 -4.46 -17.51
N SER A 296 -3.09 -3.43 -17.03
CA SER A 296 -1.74 -3.07 -17.49
C SER A 296 -0.81 -2.71 -16.35
N SER A 297 0.49 -2.94 -16.50
CA SER A 297 1.51 -2.35 -15.63
C SER A 297 1.76 -0.88 -15.96
N THR A 298 1.23 -0.38 -17.07
CA THR A 298 1.38 0.99 -17.57
C THR A 298 0.11 1.81 -17.30
N SER A 299 0.20 2.80 -16.40
CA SER A 299 -0.96 3.64 -16.01
C SER A 299 -1.49 4.47 -17.18
N SER A 300 -0.61 5.00 -18.02
CA SER A 300 -0.99 5.79 -19.21
C SER A 300 -1.74 4.97 -20.26
N LYS A 301 -1.49 3.66 -20.39
CA LYS A 301 -2.28 2.76 -21.23
C LYS A 301 -3.69 2.59 -20.68
N SER A 302 -3.79 2.32 -19.39
CA SER A 302 -5.09 2.20 -18.71
C SER A 302 -5.86 3.52 -18.69
N ASN A 303 -5.18 4.67 -18.69
CA ASN A 303 -5.81 5.99 -18.82
C ASN A 303 -6.66 6.14 -20.10
N ASP A 304 -6.29 5.49 -21.20
CA ASP A 304 -7.03 5.56 -22.47
C ASP A 304 -8.43 4.93 -22.37
N TYR A 305 -8.63 4.06 -21.37
CA TYR A 305 -9.91 3.43 -21.06
C TYR A 305 -10.68 4.14 -19.93
N SER A 306 -10.06 5.13 -19.27
CA SER A 306 -10.68 5.94 -18.22
C SER A 306 -11.56 7.03 -18.85
N GLN A 307 -12.87 6.94 -18.63
CA GLN A 307 -13.85 7.85 -19.22
C GLN A 307 -14.87 8.29 -18.17
N ASN A 308 -15.22 9.58 -18.19
CA ASN A 308 -16.29 10.13 -17.38
C ASN A 308 -17.47 10.49 -18.26
N ASP A 309 -18.66 10.08 -17.86
CA ASP A 309 -19.93 10.57 -18.43
C ASP A 309 -20.51 11.70 -17.57
N CYS A 310 -19.94 11.92 -16.38
CA CYS A 310 -20.25 13.04 -15.51
C CYS A 310 -19.32 14.24 -15.75
N LYS A 311 -19.80 15.44 -15.45
CA LYS A 311 -18.97 16.66 -15.47
C LYS A 311 -18.06 16.70 -14.24
N SER A 312 -16.85 16.19 -14.36
CA SER A 312 -15.85 16.21 -13.27
C SER A 312 -14.50 16.70 -13.78
N LYS A 313 -13.78 17.44 -12.93
CA LYS A 313 -12.40 17.91 -13.19
C LYS A 313 -11.35 16.81 -13.00
N LEU A 314 -11.76 15.59 -12.61
CA LEU A 314 -10.87 14.49 -12.32
C LEU A 314 -11.25 13.25 -13.13
N LYS A 315 -10.26 12.50 -13.60
CA LYS A 315 -10.41 11.14 -14.11
C LYS A 315 -10.23 10.12 -12.98
N ALA A 316 -10.73 8.91 -13.22
CA ALA A 316 -10.71 7.79 -12.27
C ALA A 316 -9.98 6.58 -12.87
N ILE A 317 -9.05 5.99 -12.12
CA ILE A 317 -8.36 4.76 -12.50
C ILE A 317 -8.22 3.84 -11.29
N ILE A 318 -8.32 2.54 -11.50
CA ILE A 318 -8.26 1.53 -10.44
C ILE A 318 -6.87 0.89 -10.43
N LEU A 319 -6.25 0.83 -9.25
CA LEU A 319 -5.10 -0.04 -9.00
C LEU A 319 -5.57 -1.33 -8.36
N ASN A 320 -5.35 -2.43 -9.05
CA ASN A 320 -5.82 -3.76 -8.65
C ASN A 320 -4.70 -4.55 -7.97
N LYS A 321 -5.08 -5.59 -7.23
CA LYS A 321 -4.21 -6.74 -6.98
C LYS A 321 -4.64 -7.87 -7.92
N VAL A 322 -3.68 -8.46 -8.63
CA VAL A 322 -3.92 -9.52 -9.61
C VAL A 322 -3.01 -10.70 -9.32
N VAL A 323 -3.59 -11.88 -9.12
CA VAL A 323 -2.86 -13.15 -9.04
C VAL A 323 -2.43 -13.53 -10.44
N VAL A 324 -1.20 -13.21 -10.81
CA VAL A 324 -0.67 -13.46 -12.16
C VAL A 324 -0.37 -14.95 -12.34
N GLY A 325 0.08 -15.63 -11.28
CA GLY A 325 0.57 -17.01 -11.36
C GLY A 325 1.65 -17.19 -12.42
N LYS A 326 1.63 -18.31 -13.13
CA LYS A 326 2.47 -18.56 -14.30
C LYS A 326 1.83 -17.88 -15.51
N GLY A 327 2.43 -16.81 -16.01
CA GLY A 327 1.91 -16.05 -17.16
C GLY A 327 2.42 -16.60 -18.50
N TYR A 328 1.52 -16.76 -19.46
CA TYR A 328 1.83 -17.16 -20.84
C TYR A 328 2.15 -15.93 -21.67
N LYS A 329 3.38 -15.82 -22.17
CA LYS A 329 3.82 -14.63 -22.91
C LYS A 329 3.34 -14.67 -24.35
N LEU A 330 2.80 -13.57 -24.84
CA LEU A 330 2.37 -13.38 -26.22
C LEU A 330 2.86 -12.02 -26.74
N THR A 331 3.21 -11.98 -28.03
CA THR A 331 3.56 -10.76 -28.79
C THR A 331 2.60 -10.47 -29.95
N HIS A 332 1.58 -11.31 -30.12
CA HIS A 332 0.58 -11.21 -31.17
C HIS A 332 -0.81 -11.52 -30.61
N ASP A 333 -1.85 -10.99 -31.26
CA ASP A 333 -3.23 -11.20 -30.86
C ASP A 333 -3.62 -12.68 -30.94
N LEU A 334 -4.39 -13.15 -29.95
CA LEU A 334 -5.01 -14.47 -29.94
C LEU A 334 -6.44 -14.34 -29.41
N THR A 335 -7.31 -13.89 -30.31
CA THR A 335 -8.63 -13.32 -29.98
C THR A 335 -9.68 -14.35 -29.56
N THR A 336 -9.40 -15.64 -29.76
CA THR A 336 -10.29 -16.76 -29.46
C THR A 336 -10.16 -17.29 -28.03
N LEU A 337 -9.20 -16.79 -27.25
CA LEU A 337 -8.96 -17.28 -25.89
C LEU A 337 -10.17 -17.04 -24.97
N THR A 338 -10.57 -18.08 -24.26
CA THR A 338 -11.58 -18.01 -23.18
C THR A 338 -11.02 -18.46 -21.83
N SER A 339 -9.77 -18.94 -21.82
CA SER A 339 -9.00 -19.41 -20.67
C SER A 339 -7.50 -19.20 -20.95
N PRO A 340 -6.62 -19.19 -19.92
CA PRO A 340 -5.18 -19.22 -20.17
C PRO A 340 -4.80 -20.55 -20.84
N PRO A 341 -3.75 -20.57 -21.68
CA PRO A 341 -3.20 -21.82 -22.23
C PRO A 341 -2.87 -22.84 -21.13
N GLN A 342 -2.89 -24.12 -21.49
CA GLN A 342 -2.70 -25.22 -20.54
C GLN A 342 -1.40 -25.05 -19.73
N GLY A 343 -1.52 -25.17 -18.40
CA GLY A 343 -0.39 -25.01 -17.47
C GLY A 343 -0.09 -23.56 -17.07
N TYR A 344 -0.87 -22.58 -17.54
CA TYR A 344 -0.73 -21.16 -17.18
C TYR A 344 -1.95 -20.64 -16.42
N ASN A 345 -1.80 -19.47 -15.79
CA ASN A 345 -2.85 -18.81 -15.01
C ASN A 345 -3.33 -17.49 -15.64
N SER A 346 -2.51 -16.89 -16.49
CA SER A 346 -2.76 -15.61 -17.14
C SER A 346 -2.05 -15.52 -18.48
N VAL A 347 -2.40 -14.51 -19.26
CA VAL A 347 -1.67 -14.10 -20.47
C VAL A 347 -0.93 -12.79 -20.19
N LEU A 348 0.34 -12.75 -20.60
CA LEU A 348 1.24 -11.59 -20.53
C LEU A 348 1.53 -11.13 -21.96
N ALA A 349 0.84 -10.08 -22.38
CA ALA A 349 1.06 -9.42 -23.65
C ALA A 349 2.28 -8.50 -23.51
N GLU A 350 3.37 -8.82 -24.20
CA GLU A 350 4.62 -8.05 -24.16
C GLU A 350 4.74 -7.17 -25.41
N LYS A 351 5.39 -6.01 -25.26
CA LYS A 351 5.64 -5.11 -26.40
C LYS A 351 6.47 -5.86 -27.46
N GLY A 352 6.03 -5.80 -28.71
CA GLY A 352 6.62 -6.55 -29.82
C GLY A 352 5.52 -7.04 -30.76
N GLY A 353 5.88 -7.41 -31.99
CA GLY A 353 4.89 -7.83 -32.99
C GLY A 353 3.85 -6.73 -33.27
N SER A 354 2.57 -7.02 -33.02
CA SER A 354 1.46 -6.08 -33.19
C SER A 354 1.11 -5.28 -31.92
N LEU A 355 1.88 -5.44 -30.83
CA LEU A 355 1.56 -4.90 -29.51
C LEU A 355 2.44 -3.71 -29.15
N ASN A 356 1.78 -2.56 -28.95
CA ASN A 356 2.46 -1.30 -28.60
C ASN A 356 2.73 -1.15 -27.09
N TYR A 357 1.94 -1.82 -26.25
CA TYR A 357 1.98 -1.68 -24.79
C TYR A 357 1.63 -2.99 -24.08
N ASP A 358 2.06 -3.14 -22.84
CA ASP A 358 1.82 -4.36 -22.06
C ASP A 358 0.35 -4.53 -21.64
N GLU A 359 -0.08 -5.78 -21.59
CA GLU A 359 -1.39 -6.20 -21.08
C GLU A 359 -1.22 -7.46 -20.24
N LEU A 360 -1.89 -7.51 -19.09
CA LEU A 360 -2.11 -8.71 -18.32
C LEU A 360 -3.58 -9.07 -18.43
N VAL A 361 -3.85 -10.30 -18.86
CA VAL A 361 -5.21 -10.83 -18.99
C VAL A 361 -5.38 -12.03 -18.07
N VAL A 362 -6.42 -11.99 -17.23
CA VAL A 362 -6.85 -13.12 -16.40
C VAL A 362 -8.24 -13.59 -16.82
N TYR A 363 -8.51 -14.88 -16.66
CA TYR A 363 -9.73 -15.53 -17.17
C TYR A 363 -10.59 -16.14 -16.06
N THR A 364 -10.47 -15.61 -14.84
CA THR A 364 -11.41 -15.87 -13.75
C THR A 364 -11.61 -14.60 -12.92
N ASN A 365 -12.82 -14.41 -12.39
CA ASN A 365 -13.16 -13.26 -11.53
C ASN A 365 -12.35 -13.25 -10.23
N ASP A 366 -11.93 -14.43 -9.75
CA ASP A 366 -11.23 -14.59 -8.48
C ASP A 366 -9.72 -14.27 -8.58
N ALA A 367 -9.19 -14.09 -9.79
CA ALA A 367 -7.78 -13.75 -10.00
C ALA A 367 -7.47 -12.26 -9.75
N ILE A 368 -8.48 -11.42 -9.54
CA ILE A 368 -8.32 -9.97 -9.47
C ILE A 368 -9.27 -9.35 -8.46
N ARG A 369 -8.78 -8.33 -7.76
CA ARG A 369 -9.62 -7.45 -6.95
C ARG A 369 -9.20 -5.99 -7.04
N PRO A 370 -10.17 -5.04 -7.01
CA PRO A 370 -9.85 -3.62 -6.88
C PRO A 370 -9.24 -3.34 -5.49
N SER A 371 -8.16 -2.55 -5.47
CA SER A 371 -7.40 -2.28 -4.23
C SER A 371 -7.32 -0.79 -3.90
N PHE A 372 -7.15 0.07 -4.90
CA PHE A 372 -7.23 1.51 -4.76
C PHE A 372 -7.99 2.16 -5.92
N LEU A 373 -8.70 3.24 -5.63
CA LEU A 373 -9.22 4.19 -6.61
C LEU A 373 -8.32 5.43 -6.58
N VAL A 374 -7.80 5.82 -7.74
CA VAL A 374 -6.95 7.00 -7.91
C VAL A 374 -7.70 8.03 -8.75
N MET A 375 -7.79 9.24 -8.21
CA MET A 375 -8.41 10.39 -8.86
C MET A 375 -7.33 11.39 -9.24
N TYR A 376 -7.25 11.73 -10.52
CA TYR A 376 -6.16 12.52 -11.10
C TYR A 376 -6.72 13.51 -12.11
N GLU A 377 -5.95 14.54 -12.46
CA GLU A 377 -6.36 15.49 -13.50
C GLU A 377 -6.37 14.85 -14.89
N PRO A 378 -7.20 15.32 -15.83
CA PRO A 378 -7.33 14.71 -17.15
C PRO A 378 -6.07 14.78 -18.01
#